data_AF-A0A2V6H5F2-F1
#
_entry.id   AF-A0A2V6H5F2-F1
#
_cell.length_a   1.000
_cell.length_b   1.000
_cell.length_c   1.000
_cell.angle_alpha   90.00
_cell.angle_beta   90.00
_cell.angle_gamma   90.00
#
_symmetry.space_group_name_H-M   'P 1'
#
loop_
_entity.id
_entity.type
_entity.pdbx_description
1 polymer ?
#
loop_
_entity_poly.entity_id
_entity_poly.type
_entity_poly.pdbx_seq_one_letter_code
_entity_poly.pdbx_strand_id
1 'polypeptide(L)'
;MISAFSFIDHLRRIGYSQYAGVPCSFLTSLINYVSGDPALDYIGATSEGEAVGITFGAFLAGRKTVTMCQNSGLGNMVNPLTSLNYPFRVPTLLIITWRGQPEVKDEPQHEQMGRIMHRLLETLEIPWLPFPVSEAEIAKTMEQAEASIEKRKRPFALVLQKGSVAPHALSGRLESESIKTDLRENLSANENERLTRTAAIELILDALAGDEAIIATTGKTGRELFTISDRANHLYVVGGMGTASAIGFGVAHALPKQPVVVIDGDGAALMKLGVLATIGFYQPSNLL
;
A
#
# COMPACT_ATOMS: atom_id res chain seq x y z
N MET A 1 27.37 0.66 7.31
CA MET A 1 26.20 1.08 6.50
C MET A 1 26.18 0.24 5.24
N ILE A 2 25.01 -0.21 4.83
CA ILE A 2 24.78 -0.98 3.61
C ILE A 2 24.45 -0.04 2.46
N SER A 3 24.89 -0.32 1.24
CA SER A 3 24.45 0.47 0.09
C SER A 3 22.98 0.17 -0.25
N ALA A 4 22.22 1.17 -0.70
CA ALA A 4 20.83 0.96 -1.15
C ALA A 4 20.76 -0.07 -2.28
N PHE A 5 21.74 -0.04 -3.20
CA PHE A 5 21.93 -1.02 -4.27
C PHE A 5 21.99 -2.44 -3.73
N SER A 6 22.92 -2.74 -2.82
CA SER A 6 23.17 -4.10 -2.34
C SER A 6 21.93 -4.74 -1.71
N PHE A 7 21.14 -3.95 -0.97
CA PHE A 7 19.91 -4.44 -0.36
C PHE A 7 18.77 -4.59 -1.38
N ILE A 8 18.49 -3.53 -2.15
CA ILE A 8 17.35 -3.54 -3.08
C ILE A 8 17.56 -4.51 -4.24
N ASP A 9 18.78 -4.64 -4.78
CA ASP A 9 19.08 -5.60 -5.82
C ASP A 9 18.97 -7.05 -5.33
N HIS A 10 19.34 -7.32 -4.07
CA HIS A 10 19.05 -8.62 -3.46
C HIS A 10 17.54 -8.90 -3.41
N LEU A 11 16.74 -7.92 -2.96
CA LEU A 11 15.28 -8.01 -2.94
C LEU A 11 14.70 -8.27 -4.35
N ARG A 12 15.22 -7.58 -5.37
CA ARG A 12 14.85 -7.77 -6.78
C ARG A 12 15.09 -9.20 -7.24
N ARG A 13 16.28 -9.76 -6.96
CA ARG A 13 16.63 -11.14 -7.35
C ARG A 13 15.70 -12.19 -6.74
N ILE A 14 15.15 -11.93 -5.54
CA ILE A 14 14.17 -12.81 -4.88
C ILE A 14 12.70 -12.41 -5.16
N GLY A 15 12.49 -11.54 -6.14
CA GLY A 15 11.18 -11.25 -6.75
C GLY A 15 10.44 -10.03 -6.22
N TYR A 16 10.99 -9.26 -5.26
CA TYR A 16 10.37 -8.00 -4.84
C TYR A 16 10.49 -6.96 -5.94
N SER A 17 9.35 -6.42 -6.37
CA SER A 17 9.30 -5.44 -7.47
C SER A 17 8.44 -4.22 -7.17
N GLN A 18 7.46 -4.35 -6.27
CA GLN A 18 6.54 -3.27 -5.92
C GLN A 18 6.83 -2.71 -4.53
N TYR A 19 6.96 -1.40 -4.45
CA TYR A 19 7.22 -0.65 -3.23
C TYR A 19 6.16 0.43 -3.06
N ALA A 20 5.69 0.67 -1.84
CA ALA A 20 4.89 1.84 -1.52
C ALA A 20 5.27 2.38 -0.15
N GLY A 21 5.15 3.70 0.04
CA GLY A 21 5.44 4.31 1.33
C GLY A 21 5.24 5.82 1.36
N VAL A 22 5.46 6.38 2.54
CA VAL A 22 5.51 7.82 2.79
C VAL A 22 6.97 8.21 3.04
N PRO A 23 7.46 9.36 2.54
CA PRO A 23 8.84 9.77 2.74
C PRO A 23 9.26 9.83 4.22
N CYS A 24 10.42 9.26 4.53
CA CYS A 24 11.09 9.37 5.82
C CYS A 24 12.58 9.59 5.58
N SER A 25 13.23 10.45 6.37
CA SER A 25 14.66 10.78 6.18
C SER A 25 15.60 9.57 6.30
N PHE A 26 15.21 8.52 7.03
CA PHE A 26 16.01 7.29 7.14
C PHE A 26 15.80 6.35 5.94
N LEU A 27 14.70 6.52 5.20
CA LEU A 27 14.38 5.75 3.99
C LEU A 27 14.86 6.42 2.71
N THR A 28 15.28 7.69 2.75
CA THR A 28 15.63 8.49 1.56
C THR A 28 16.50 7.74 0.57
N SER A 29 17.58 7.09 1.01
CA SER A 29 18.47 6.36 0.10
C SER A 29 17.80 5.14 -0.56
N LEU A 30 16.96 4.40 0.16
CA LEU A 30 16.22 3.27 -0.41
C LEU A 30 15.18 3.75 -1.40
N ILE A 31 14.39 4.77 -1.02
CA ILE A 31 13.37 5.38 -1.88
C ILE A 31 14.03 5.92 -3.15
N ASN A 32 15.10 6.70 -3.02
CA ASN A 32 15.81 7.28 -4.17
C ASN A 32 16.31 6.21 -5.15
N TYR A 33 16.82 5.09 -4.62
CA TYR A 33 17.32 4.00 -5.46
C TYR A 33 16.17 3.28 -6.18
N VAL A 34 15.08 2.95 -5.48
CA VAL A 34 13.92 2.28 -6.10
C VAL A 34 13.26 3.20 -7.13
N SER A 35 13.02 4.46 -6.80
CA SER A 35 12.39 5.43 -7.71
C SER A 35 13.23 5.75 -8.96
N GLY A 36 14.55 5.57 -8.88
CA GLY A 36 15.46 5.80 -10.00
C GLY A 36 15.67 4.57 -10.89
N ASP A 37 15.15 3.40 -10.51
CA ASP A 37 15.32 2.17 -11.27
C ASP A 37 14.04 1.82 -12.05
N PRO A 38 14.06 1.85 -13.40
CA PRO A 38 12.87 1.59 -14.20
C PRO A 38 12.37 0.14 -14.14
N ALA A 39 13.14 -0.80 -13.58
CA ALA A 39 12.71 -2.17 -13.37
C ALA A 39 11.97 -2.37 -12.04
N LEU A 40 11.97 -1.36 -11.17
CA LEU A 40 11.24 -1.35 -9.92
C LEU A 40 10.16 -0.29 -9.93
N ASP A 41 9.23 -0.41 -8.99
CA ASP A 41 8.10 0.49 -8.93
C ASP A 41 7.91 1.00 -7.50
N TYR A 42 8.23 2.27 -7.29
CA TYR A 42 7.98 2.97 -6.04
C TYR A 42 6.78 3.90 -6.15
N ILE A 43 5.79 3.64 -5.30
CA ILE A 43 4.61 4.49 -5.16
C ILE A 43 4.72 5.36 -3.90
N GLY A 44 4.78 6.68 -4.11
CA GLY A 44 4.63 7.65 -3.05
C GLY A 44 3.15 7.76 -2.64
N ALA A 45 2.80 7.24 -1.47
CA ALA A 45 1.44 7.33 -0.93
C ALA A 45 1.27 8.61 -0.09
N THR A 46 0.02 9.03 0.12
CA THR A 46 -0.30 10.17 1.01
C THR A 46 -0.40 9.78 2.47
N SER A 47 -0.58 8.49 2.78
CA SER A 47 -0.53 7.95 4.14
C SER A 47 0.03 6.53 4.18
N GLU A 48 0.60 6.10 5.30
CA GLU A 48 1.20 4.76 5.38
C GLU A 48 0.14 3.65 5.34
N GLY A 49 -1.05 3.92 5.86
CA GLY A 49 -2.15 2.97 5.75
C GLY A 49 -2.68 2.85 4.30
N GLU A 50 -2.57 3.90 3.48
CA GLU A 50 -2.87 3.84 2.04
C GLU A 50 -1.82 2.99 1.33
N ALA A 51 -0.53 3.16 1.66
CA ALA A 51 0.55 2.35 1.10
C ALA A 51 0.34 0.84 1.31
N VAL A 52 -0.25 0.43 2.45
CA VAL A 52 -0.68 -0.96 2.67
C VAL A 52 -1.79 -1.38 1.70
N GLY A 53 -2.77 -0.52 1.42
CA GLY A 53 -3.81 -0.80 0.41
C GLY A 53 -3.23 -0.95 -1.00
N ILE A 54 -2.31 -0.07 -1.40
CA ILE A 54 -1.64 -0.12 -2.71
C ILE A 54 -0.84 -1.42 -2.87
N THR A 55 -0.04 -1.78 -1.86
CA THR A 55 0.74 -3.03 -1.88
C THR A 55 -0.14 -4.26 -1.78
N PHE A 56 -1.29 -4.19 -1.09
CA PHE A 56 -2.28 -5.25 -1.11
C PHE A 56 -2.84 -5.47 -2.53
N GLY A 57 -3.22 -4.40 -3.23
CA GLY A 57 -3.68 -4.49 -4.62
C GLY A 57 -2.63 -5.06 -5.56
N ALA A 58 -1.39 -4.58 -5.47
CA ALA A 58 -0.28 -5.11 -6.27
C ALA A 58 0.01 -6.60 -5.95
N PHE A 59 -0.16 -7.03 -4.70
CA PHE A 59 -0.06 -8.45 -4.34
C PHE A 59 -1.15 -9.31 -5.01
N LEU A 60 -2.40 -8.83 -5.05
CA LEU A 60 -3.47 -9.52 -5.77
C LEU A 60 -3.18 -9.64 -7.27
N ALA A 61 -2.47 -8.66 -7.82
CA ALA A 61 -1.94 -8.66 -9.18
C ALA A 61 -0.69 -9.54 -9.38
N GLY A 62 -0.28 -10.32 -8.36
CA GLY A 62 0.84 -11.27 -8.43
C GLY A 62 2.22 -10.67 -8.15
N ARG A 63 2.30 -9.42 -7.66
CA ARG A 63 3.57 -8.79 -7.29
C ARG A 63 4.00 -9.21 -5.88
N LYS A 64 5.31 -9.29 -5.67
CA LYS A 64 5.88 -9.36 -4.33
C LYS A 64 6.20 -7.95 -3.84
N THR A 65 5.69 -7.61 -2.66
CA THR A 65 5.49 -6.21 -2.27
C THR A 65 6.24 -5.82 -1.02
N VAL A 66 6.71 -4.57 -0.96
CA VAL A 66 7.34 -3.94 0.19
C VAL A 66 6.59 -2.66 0.59
N THR A 67 6.24 -2.53 1.86
CA THR A 67 5.74 -1.26 2.43
C THR A 67 6.83 -0.63 3.28
N MET A 68 7.19 0.61 2.95
CA MET A 68 8.20 1.38 3.68
C MET A 68 7.53 2.47 4.51
N CYS A 69 7.85 2.55 5.80
CA CYS A 69 7.29 3.58 6.67
C CYS A 69 8.23 3.98 7.81
N GLN A 70 7.94 5.14 8.39
CA GLN A 70 8.42 5.46 9.73
C GLN A 70 7.58 4.69 10.76
N ASN A 71 8.17 4.36 11.92
CA ASN A 71 7.42 3.72 13.00
C ASN A 71 6.20 4.49 13.50
N SER A 72 6.16 5.83 13.44
CA SER A 72 4.92 6.58 13.69
C SER A 72 3.79 6.17 12.72
N GLY A 73 4.13 5.96 11.45
CA GLY A 73 3.24 5.49 10.41
C GLY A 73 2.75 4.05 10.62
N LEU A 74 3.46 3.23 11.41
CA LEU A 74 2.96 1.93 11.84
C LEU A 74 1.59 2.06 12.54
N GLY A 75 1.35 3.15 13.26
CA GLY A 75 0.03 3.46 13.84
C GLY A 75 -1.08 3.56 12.80
N ASN A 76 -0.83 4.27 11.68
CA ASN A 76 -1.76 4.37 10.55
C ASN A 76 -1.96 3.02 9.84
N MET A 77 -0.96 2.15 9.89
CA MET A 77 -0.99 0.82 9.26
C MET A 77 -1.69 -0.25 10.12
N VAL A 78 -1.96 -0.02 11.41
CA VAL A 78 -2.58 -1.02 12.29
C VAL A 78 -3.89 -1.54 11.70
N ASN A 79 -4.77 -0.64 11.25
CA ASN A 79 -6.07 -1.03 10.71
C ASN A 79 -5.94 -1.91 9.46
N PRO A 80 -5.29 -1.50 8.36
CA PRO A 80 -5.18 -2.35 7.18
C PRO A 80 -4.33 -3.62 7.44
N LEU A 81 -3.30 -3.60 8.28
CA LEU A 81 -2.53 -4.81 8.59
C LEU A 81 -3.36 -5.87 9.32
N THR A 82 -4.15 -5.45 10.31
CA THR A 82 -4.94 -6.38 11.16
C THR A 82 -6.26 -6.80 10.53
N SER A 83 -6.85 -5.97 9.66
CA SER A 83 -8.17 -6.23 9.08
C SER A 83 -8.16 -6.48 7.56
N LEU A 84 -7.01 -6.36 6.89
CA LEU A 84 -6.81 -6.85 5.51
C LEU A 84 -5.71 -7.89 5.41
N ASN A 85 -4.45 -7.52 5.67
CA ASN A 85 -3.34 -8.45 5.44
C ASN A 85 -3.45 -9.72 6.29
N TYR A 86 -3.91 -9.60 7.54
CA TYR A 86 -4.15 -10.75 8.42
C TYR A 86 -5.21 -11.71 7.84
N PRO A 87 -6.48 -11.30 7.62
CA PRO A 87 -7.52 -12.24 7.18
C PRO A 87 -7.25 -12.78 5.77
N PHE A 88 -6.76 -11.95 4.85
CA PHE A 88 -6.46 -12.37 3.47
C PHE A 88 -5.11 -13.08 3.31
N ARG A 89 -4.32 -13.20 4.38
CA ARG A 89 -2.99 -13.83 4.35
C ARG A 89 -2.06 -13.21 3.30
N VAL A 90 -2.00 -11.88 3.28
CA VAL A 90 -1.16 -11.12 2.35
C VAL A 90 0.22 -10.85 2.96
N PRO A 91 1.31 -11.44 2.39
CA PRO A 91 2.65 -11.40 2.95
C PRO A 91 3.47 -10.21 2.43
N THR A 92 3.12 -9.01 2.84
CA THR A 92 3.92 -7.81 2.51
C THR A 92 5.13 -7.69 3.43
N LEU A 93 6.32 -7.48 2.86
CA LEU A 93 7.51 -7.14 3.65
C LEU A 93 7.40 -5.69 4.12
N LEU A 94 7.60 -5.43 5.41
CA LEU A 94 7.61 -4.10 5.98
C LEU A 94 9.06 -3.66 6.23
N ILE A 95 9.41 -2.44 5.84
CA ILE A 95 10.65 -1.80 6.26
C ILE A 95 10.27 -0.58 7.10
N ILE A 96 10.49 -0.69 8.41
CA ILE A 96 10.01 0.27 9.41
C ILE A 96 11.21 0.96 10.03
N THR A 97 11.29 2.28 9.92
CA THR A 97 12.39 3.03 10.55
C THR A 97 12.18 3.22 12.04
N TRP A 98 13.23 3.04 12.83
CA TRP A 98 13.20 3.17 14.28
C TRP A 98 13.52 4.60 14.74
N ARG A 99 12.58 5.53 14.54
CA ARG A 99 12.68 6.88 15.13
C ARG A 99 12.41 6.83 16.62
N GLY A 100 13.11 7.69 17.39
CA GLY A 100 13.03 7.68 18.85
C GLY A 100 13.62 6.42 19.49
N GLN A 101 14.61 5.79 18.85
CA GLN A 101 15.35 4.67 19.44
C GLN A 101 15.90 5.08 20.82
N PRO A 102 15.74 4.25 21.87
CA PRO A 102 16.32 4.53 23.18
C PRO A 102 17.82 4.85 23.09
N GLU A 103 18.28 5.82 23.86
CA GLU A 103 19.68 6.27 23.93
C GLU A 103 20.20 6.96 22.64
N VAL A 104 19.37 7.08 21.60
CA VAL A 104 19.69 7.82 20.38
C VAL A 104 18.93 9.14 20.37
N LYS A 105 19.64 10.27 20.25
CA LYS A 105 19.02 11.59 20.17
C LYS A 105 18.17 11.71 18.90
N ASP A 106 16.91 12.07 19.07
CA ASP A 106 15.90 12.31 18.03
C ASP A 106 14.90 13.37 18.52
N GLU A 107 13.94 13.75 17.69
CA GLU A 107 12.90 14.71 18.03
C GLU A 107 11.92 14.14 19.08
N PRO A 108 11.43 14.95 20.04
CA PRO A 108 10.60 14.49 21.17
C PRO A 108 9.35 13.71 20.75
N GLN A 109 8.70 14.09 19.65
CA GLN A 109 7.49 13.41 19.15
C GLN A 109 7.72 11.95 18.75
N HIS A 110 8.97 11.52 18.54
CA HIS A 110 9.29 10.14 18.19
C HIS A 110 9.47 9.23 19.41
N GLU A 111 9.70 9.78 20.60
CA GLU A 111 10.14 9.04 21.79
C GLU A 111 9.22 7.88 22.14
N GLN A 112 7.91 8.15 22.26
CA GLN A 112 6.94 7.14 22.66
C GLN A 112 6.86 6.00 21.64
N MET A 113 6.74 6.32 20.34
CA MET A 113 6.67 5.30 19.29
C MET A 113 7.97 4.50 19.20
N GLY A 114 9.12 5.15 19.33
CA GLY A 114 10.41 4.47 19.37
C GLY A 114 10.53 3.48 20.52
N ARG A 115 10.09 3.86 21.72
CA ARG A 115 10.12 2.98 22.90
C ARG A 115 9.15 1.79 22.81
N ILE A 116 8.01 1.94 22.14
CA ILE A 116 6.95 0.90 22.13
C ILE A 116 6.89 0.07 20.84
N MET A 117 7.58 0.46 19.76
CA MET A 117 7.43 -0.16 18.44
C MET A 117 7.56 -1.68 18.43
N HIS A 118 8.56 -2.25 19.11
CA HIS A 118 8.74 -3.71 19.13
C HIS A 118 7.58 -4.43 19.82
N ARG A 119 7.09 -3.89 20.95
CA ARG A 119 5.90 -4.40 21.63
C ARG A 119 4.64 -4.24 20.79
N LEU A 120 4.55 -3.18 20.00
CA LEU A 120 3.47 -3.00 19.05
C LEU A 120 3.52 -4.06 17.95
N LEU A 121 4.68 -4.35 17.36
CA LEU A 121 4.85 -5.43 16.38
C LEU A 121 4.48 -6.80 16.96
N GLU A 122 4.90 -7.08 18.20
CA GLU A 122 4.50 -8.29 18.95
C GLU A 122 2.98 -8.37 19.15
N THR A 123 2.36 -7.26 19.55
CA THR A 123 0.89 -7.16 19.73
C THR A 123 0.14 -7.40 18.43
N LEU A 124 0.70 -6.94 17.30
CA LEU A 124 0.15 -7.17 15.96
C LEU A 124 0.48 -8.56 15.40
N GLU A 125 1.26 -9.36 16.14
CA GLU A 125 1.81 -10.67 15.75
C GLU A 125 2.61 -10.62 14.43
N ILE A 126 3.30 -9.50 14.19
CA ILE A 126 4.16 -9.30 13.05
C ILE A 126 5.59 -9.63 13.47
N PRO A 127 6.14 -10.80 13.07
CA PRO A 127 7.53 -11.13 13.35
C PRO A 127 8.45 -10.11 12.69
N TRP A 128 9.58 -9.84 13.34
CA TRP A 128 10.52 -8.84 12.87
C TRP A 128 11.97 -9.22 13.16
N LEU A 129 12.87 -8.64 12.36
CA LEU A 129 14.31 -8.66 12.58
C LEU A 129 14.87 -7.25 12.50
N PRO A 130 16.03 -6.96 13.11
CA PRO A 130 16.81 -5.79 12.76
C PRO A 130 17.12 -5.78 11.27
N PHE A 131 17.07 -4.61 10.65
CA PHE A 131 17.58 -4.43 9.29
C PHE A 131 19.09 -4.76 9.29
N PRO A 132 19.61 -5.47 8.27
CA PRO A 132 21.00 -5.90 8.24
C PRO A 132 21.96 -4.70 8.40
N VAL A 133 23.08 -4.88 9.11
CA VAL A 133 24.05 -3.80 9.35
C VAL A 133 25.29 -3.89 8.45
N SER A 134 25.49 -5.04 7.79
CA SER A 134 26.53 -5.30 6.81
C SER A 134 25.98 -6.03 5.57
N GLU A 135 26.65 -5.89 4.42
CA GLU A 135 26.19 -6.52 3.17
C GLU A 135 26.19 -8.05 3.26
N ALA A 136 27.13 -8.63 4.02
CA ALA A 136 27.23 -10.06 4.26
C ALA A 136 26.02 -10.65 5.01
N GLU A 137 25.29 -9.82 5.76
CA GLU A 137 24.11 -10.25 6.52
C GLU A 137 22.82 -10.24 5.68
N ILE A 138 22.78 -9.54 4.55
CA ILE A 138 21.55 -9.33 3.76
C ILE A 138 20.89 -10.66 3.41
N ALA A 139 21.65 -11.59 2.83
CA ALA A 139 21.12 -12.88 2.40
C ALA A 139 20.53 -13.67 3.56
N LYS A 140 21.27 -13.77 4.68
CA LYS A 140 20.82 -14.50 5.87
C LYS A 140 19.56 -13.88 6.49
N THR A 141 19.51 -12.55 6.60
CA THR A 141 18.33 -11.85 7.14
C THR A 141 17.11 -12.06 6.26
N MET A 142 17.29 -11.98 4.94
CA MET A 142 16.20 -12.20 3.99
C MET A 142 15.75 -13.65 3.93
N GLU A 143 16.64 -14.64 4.03
CA GLU A 143 16.27 -16.05 4.15
C GLU A 143 15.35 -16.30 5.36
N GLN A 144 15.65 -15.68 6.50
CA GLN A 144 14.81 -15.79 7.70
C GLN A 144 13.45 -15.11 7.54
N ALA A 145 13.43 -13.91 6.94
CA ALA A 145 12.21 -13.19 6.63
C ALA A 145 11.31 -13.99 5.67
N GLU A 146 11.89 -14.51 4.58
CA GLU A 146 11.21 -15.32 3.56
C GLU A 146 10.67 -16.63 4.13
N ALA A 147 11.45 -17.34 4.95
CA ALA A 147 10.99 -18.55 5.61
C ALA A 147 9.76 -18.28 6.51
N SER A 148 9.75 -17.14 7.20
CA SER A 148 8.61 -16.72 8.02
C SER A 148 7.40 -16.33 7.17
N ILE A 149 7.62 -15.56 6.10
CA ILE A 149 6.59 -15.16 5.12
C ILE A 149 5.96 -16.40 4.49
N GLU A 150 6.76 -17.35 4.01
CA GLU A 150 6.29 -18.56 3.34
C GLU A 150 5.47 -19.43 4.29
N LYS A 151 5.92 -19.57 5.53
CA LYS A 151 5.22 -20.35 6.56
C LYS A 151 3.92 -19.71 7.03
N ARG A 152 3.91 -18.39 7.25
CA ARG A 152 2.79 -17.68 7.90
C ARG A 152 1.79 -17.09 6.90
N LYS A 153 2.23 -16.88 5.65
CA LYS A 153 1.54 -16.11 4.61
C LYS A 153 1.02 -14.78 5.18
N ARG A 154 1.87 -14.05 5.89
CA ARG A 154 1.55 -12.82 6.64
C ARG A 154 2.74 -11.87 6.62
N PRO A 155 2.53 -10.58 6.95
CA PRO A 155 3.61 -9.60 6.95
C PRO A 155 4.78 -9.96 7.85
N PHE A 156 5.97 -9.51 7.46
CA PHE A 156 7.22 -9.59 8.23
C PHE A 156 7.89 -8.23 8.21
N ALA A 157 8.47 -7.78 9.33
CA ALA A 157 9.10 -6.48 9.41
C ALA A 157 10.63 -6.53 9.53
N LEU A 158 11.29 -5.59 8.87
CA LEU A 158 12.69 -5.24 9.10
C LEU A 158 12.73 -3.86 9.78
N VAL A 159 13.38 -3.80 10.94
CA VAL A 159 13.50 -2.59 11.74
C VAL A 159 14.80 -1.85 11.39
N LEU A 160 14.67 -0.72 10.70
CA LEU A 160 15.79 0.05 10.16
C LEU A 160 16.23 1.15 11.13
N GLN A 161 17.49 1.08 11.59
CA GLN A 161 18.08 2.08 12.47
C GLN A 161 18.65 3.27 11.68
N LYS A 162 18.88 4.38 12.38
CA LYS A 162 19.53 5.56 11.80
C LYS A 162 20.92 5.18 11.27
N GLY A 163 21.20 5.52 10.02
CA GLY A 163 22.50 5.25 9.41
C GLY A 163 22.71 3.80 8.99
N SER A 164 21.69 2.94 8.97
CA SER A 164 21.83 1.59 8.42
C SER A 164 22.17 1.60 6.92
N VAL A 165 21.67 2.58 6.16
CA VAL A 165 21.83 2.68 4.71
C VAL A 165 22.71 3.89 4.34
N ALA A 166 23.70 3.67 3.48
CA ALA A 166 24.58 4.72 2.97
C ALA A 166 23.79 5.74 2.12
N PRO A 167 24.21 7.02 2.07
CA PRO A 167 23.57 8.02 1.23
C PRO A 167 23.49 7.61 -0.25
N HIS A 168 22.33 7.80 -0.85
CA HIS A 168 22.11 7.63 -2.30
C HIS A 168 21.25 8.77 -2.82
N ALA A 169 21.71 9.45 -3.87
CA ALA A 169 21.01 10.58 -4.47
C ALA A 169 19.87 10.10 -5.38
N LEU A 170 18.81 10.90 -5.49
CA LEU A 170 17.70 10.62 -6.41
C LEU A 170 18.18 10.75 -7.86
N SER A 171 17.86 9.76 -8.70
CA SER A 171 18.15 9.77 -10.13
C SER A 171 16.83 9.91 -10.92
N GLY A 172 16.40 11.15 -11.10
CA GLY A 172 15.15 11.47 -11.80
C GLY A 172 13.92 11.55 -10.88
N ARG A 173 12.92 12.29 -11.32
CA ARG A 173 11.66 12.47 -10.60
C ARG A 173 10.52 12.28 -11.59
N LEU A 174 9.53 11.50 -11.20
CA LEU A 174 8.27 11.44 -11.96
C LEU A 174 7.61 12.82 -11.89
N GLU A 175 7.30 13.40 -13.03
CA GLU A 175 6.57 14.67 -13.11
C GLU A 175 5.07 14.39 -13.18
N SER A 176 4.29 15.19 -12.46
CA SER A 176 2.83 15.15 -12.58
C SER A 176 2.40 15.83 -13.86
N GLU A 177 1.54 15.18 -14.64
CA GLU A 177 0.88 15.81 -15.78
C GLU A 177 -0.46 16.40 -15.36
N SER A 178 -0.75 17.63 -15.78
CA SER A 178 -2.09 18.21 -15.57
C SER A 178 -3.01 17.75 -16.69
N ILE A 179 -4.10 17.07 -16.34
CA ILE A 179 -5.15 16.72 -17.31
C ILE A 179 -6.17 17.86 -17.37
N LYS A 180 -6.52 18.29 -18.59
CA LYS A 180 -7.69 19.15 -18.82
C LYS A 180 -8.93 18.27 -18.85
N THR A 181 -9.93 18.64 -18.07
CA THR A 181 -11.24 18.01 -18.06
C THR A 181 -12.32 19.06 -18.16
N ASP A 182 -13.48 18.69 -18.70
CA ASP A 182 -14.63 19.57 -18.76
C ASP A 182 -15.22 19.73 -17.35
N LEU A 183 -15.38 20.98 -16.90
CA LEU A 183 -16.10 21.26 -15.68
C LEU A 183 -17.57 20.86 -15.88
N ARG A 184 -18.00 19.81 -15.19
CA ARG A 184 -19.42 19.47 -15.13
C ARG A 184 -20.07 20.23 -13.99
N GLU A 185 -21.04 21.07 -14.34
CA GLU A 185 -21.88 21.79 -13.39
C GLU A 185 -23.17 21.01 -13.13
N ASN A 186 -23.79 21.23 -11.97
CA ASN A 186 -25.08 20.66 -11.59
C ASN A 186 -25.12 19.11 -11.52
N LEU A 187 -24.29 18.53 -10.65
CA LEU A 187 -24.34 17.09 -10.31
C LEU A 187 -25.52 16.73 -9.36
N SER A 188 -26.42 17.68 -9.08
CA SER A 188 -27.58 17.44 -8.22
C SER A 188 -28.77 16.95 -9.03
N ALA A 189 -29.11 15.67 -8.85
CA ALA A 189 -30.41 15.14 -9.23
C ALA A 189 -31.46 15.48 -8.17
N ASN A 190 -32.71 15.70 -8.59
CA ASN A 190 -33.85 15.77 -7.67
C ASN A 190 -33.95 14.47 -6.88
N GLU A 191 -34.49 14.50 -5.66
CA GLU A 191 -34.55 13.30 -4.80
C GLU A 191 -35.24 12.11 -5.49
N ASN A 192 -36.31 12.38 -6.25
CA ASN A 192 -37.06 11.36 -6.99
C ASN A 192 -36.31 10.80 -8.22
N GLU A 193 -35.22 11.44 -8.65
CA GLU A 193 -34.38 11.02 -9.79
C GLU A 193 -33.13 10.27 -9.32
N ARG A 194 -32.87 10.21 -8.01
CA ARG A 194 -31.71 9.52 -7.45
C ARG A 194 -31.93 8.01 -7.48
N LEU A 195 -30.92 7.30 -7.97
CA LEU A 195 -30.89 5.85 -7.86
C LEU A 195 -30.72 5.43 -6.40
N THR A 196 -31.36 4.33 -6.03
CA THR A 196 -30.94 3.61 -4.83
C THR A 196 -29.53 3.05 -5.05
N ARG A 197 -28.77 2.81 -3.98
CA ARG A 197 -27.43 2.22 -4.10
C ARG A 197 -27.46 0.87 -4.83
N THR A 198 -28.46 0.03 -4.55
CA THR A 198 -28.67 -1.24 -5.26
C THR A 198 -28.88 -1.03 -6.75
N ALA A 199 -29.79 -0.13 -7.15
CA ALA A 199 -30.04 0.16 -8.56
C ALA A 199 -28.81 0.76 -9.27
N ALA A 200 -28.02 1.59 -8.57
CA ALA A 200 -26.76 2.10 -9.10
C ALA A 200 -25.72 0.99 -9.30
N ILE A 201 -25.59 0.04 -8.36
CA ILE A 201 -24.70 -1.11 -8.49
C ILE A 201 -25.13 -2.01 -9.66
N GLU A 202 -26.42 -2.31 -9.79
CA GLU A 202 -26.95 -3.09 -10.92
C GLU A 202 -26.63 -2.42 -12.25
N LEU A 203 -26.87 -1.11 -12.36
CA LEU A 203 -26.56 -0.35 -13.58
C LEU A 203 -25.06 -0.34 -13.90
N ILE A 204 -24.19 -0.24 -12.89
CA ILE A 204 -22.74 -0.36 -13.08
C ILE A 204 -22.43 -1.74 -13.66
N LEU A 205 -22.94 -2.82 -13.05
CA LEU A 205 -22.66 -4.19 -13.51
C LEU A 205 -23.17 -4.46 -14.93
N ASP A 206 -24.32 -3.92 -15.30
CA ASP A 206 -24.90 -4.05 -16.64
C ASP A 206 -24.07 -3.32 -17.72
N ALA A 207 -23.32 -2.29 -17.32
CA ALA A 207 -22.45 -1.52 -18.22
C ALA A 207 -21.06 -2.15 -18.41
N LEU A 208 -20.67 -3.11 -17.57
CA LEU A 208 -19.37 -3.76 -17.58
C LEU A 208 -19.35 -4.98 -18.51
N ALA A 209 -18.18 -5.28 -19.07
CA ALA A 209 -17.96 -6.46 -19.92
C ALA A 209 -17.98 -7.77 -19.10
N GLY A 210 -17.69 -7.67 -17.80
CA GLY A 210 -17.75 -8.76 -16.83
C GLY A 210 -16.40 -9.38 -16.48
N ASP A 211 -15.30 -8.97 -17.15
CA ASP A 211 -13.94 -9.43 -16.92
C ASP A 211 -13.07 -8.42 -16.12
N GLU A 212 -13.65 -7.28 -15.74
CA GLU A 212 -12.99 -6.27 -14.92
C GLU A 212 -12.78 -6.77 -13.47
N ALA A 213 -11.70 -6.34 -12.82
CA ALA A 213 -11.55 -6.56 -11.39
C ALA A 213 -12.42 -5.54 -10.63
N ILE A 214 -13.45 -5.98 -9.92
CA ILE A 214 -14.34 -5.09 -9.18
C ILE A 214 -13.98 -5.09 -7.71
N ILE A 215 -13.71 -3.91 -7.16
CA ILE A 215 -13.35 -3.73 -5.75
C ILE A 215 -14.43 -2.87 -5.10
N ALA A 216 -15.18 -3.45 -4.18
CA ALA A 216 -16.23 -2.75 -3.46
C ALA A 216 -15.81 -2.44 -2.03
N THR A 217 -16.12 -1.21 -1.60
CA THR A 217 -15.79 -0.72 -0.26
C THR A 217 -16.56 -1.43 0.85
N THR A 218 -16.14 -1.17 2.09
CA THR A 218 -16.71 -1.76 3.30
C THR A 218 -18.19 -1.39 3.49
N GLY A 219 -18.86 -2.15 4.36
CA GLY A 219 -20.23 -1.85 4.77
C GLY A 219 -21.29 -2.36 3.79
N LYS A 220 -22.26 -1.51 3.43
CA LYS A 220 -23.45 -1.92 2.68
C LYS A 220 -23.17 -2.14 1.20
N THR A 221 -22.33 -1.31 0.59
CA THR A 221 -21.97 -1.39 -0.83
C THR A 221 -21.44 -2.78 -1.20
N GLY A 222 -20.42 -3.27 -0.50
CA GLY A 222 -19.88 -4.62 -0.76
C GLY A 222 -20.90 -5.75 -0.51
N ARG A 223 -21.76 -5.63 0.51
CA ARG A 223 -22.79 -6.65 0.81
C ARG A 223 -23.89 -6.69 -0.26
N GLU A 224 -24.29 -5.54 -0.77
CA GLU A 224 -25.25 -5.44 -1.86
C GLU A 224 -24.66 -6.03 -3.14
N LEU A 225 -23.43 -5.65 -3.51
CA LEU A 225 -22.75 -6.25 -4.66
C LEU A 225 -22.66 -7.79 -4.54
N PHE A 226 -22.27 -8.31 -3.36
CA PHE A 226 -22.23 -9.75 -3.10
C PHE A 226 -23.60 -10.42 -3.28
N THR A 227 -24.67 -9.77 -2.84
CA THR A 227 -26.03 -10.32 -2.94
C THR A 227 -26.55 -10.29 -4.38
N ILE A 228 -26.21 -9.23 -5.12
CA ILE A 228 -26.66 -9.02 -6.52
C ILE A 228 -25.94 -9.99 -7.46
N SER A 229 -24.60 -10.06 -7.38
CA SER A 229 -23.81 -10.88 -8.31
C SER A 229 -22.43 -11.17 -7.72
N ASP A 230 -22.32 -12.13 -6.81
CA ASP A 230 -21.00 -12.62 -6.36
C ASP A 230 -20.23 -13.28 -7.52
N ARG A 231 -18.94 -12.93 -7.66
CA ARG A 231 -18.06 -13.42 -8.74
C ARG A 231 -16.61 -13.48 -8.29
N ALA A 232 -15.83 -14.35 -8.93
CA ALA A 232 -14.41 -14.55 -8.62
C ALA A 232 -13.53 -13.31 -8.86
N ASN A 233 -13.96 -12.38 -9.72
CA ASN A 233 -13.28 -11.11 -9.99
C ASN A 233 -13.73 -9.97 -9.06
N HIS A 234 -14.53 -10.26 -8.02
CA HIS A 234 -14.94 -9.28 -7.02
C HIS A 234 -14.10 -9.37 -5.75
N LEU A 235 -13.66 -8.23 -5.24
CA LEU A 235 -13.06 -8.09 -3.92
C LEU A 235 -13.95 -7.22 -3.03
N TYR A 236 -14.35 -7.79 -1.90
CA TYR A 236 -15.13 -7.10 -0.87
C TYR A 236 -14.22 -6.62 0.25
N VAL A 237 -13.95 -5.31 0.28
CA VAL A 237 -13.01 -4.69 1.22
C VAL A 237 -13.71 -4.46 2.55
N VAL A 238 -13.86 -5.52 3.35
CA VAL A 238 -14.57 -5.45 4.64
C VAL A 238 -13.75 -4.73 5.72
N GLY A 239 -12.43 -4.96 5.74
CA GLY A 239 -11.47 -4.28 6.62
C GLY A 239 -10.70 -3.16 5.92
N GLY A 240 -9.66 -2.62 6.57
CA GLY A 240 -8.80 -1.59 5.98
C GLY A 240 -9.60 -0.37 5.53
N MET A 241 -10.31 0.25 6.46
CA MET A 241 -11.32 1.26 6.13
C MET A 241 -10.73 2.37 5.25
N GLY A 242 -11.45 2.69 4.16
CA GLY A 242 -11.05 3.67 3.16
C GLY A 242 -9.95 3.23 2.18
N THR A 243 -9.57 1.96 2.14
CA THR A 243 -8.51 1.49 1.22
C THR A 243 -8.99 0.94 -0.12
N ALA A 244 -10.30 0.89 -0.40
CA ALA A 244 -10.82 0.30 -1.65
C ALA A 244 -10.20 0.95 -2.89
N SER A 245 -10.22 2.29 -2.96
CA SER A 245 -9.56 3.05 -4.03
C SER A 245 -8.05 2.81 -4.11
N ALA A 246 -7.37 2.65 -2.96
CA ALA A 246 -5.93 2.37 -2.91
C ALA A 246 -5.59 0.96 -3.43
N ILE A 247 -6.43 -0.03 -3.09
CA ILE A 247 -6.30 -1.41 -3.58
C ILE A 247 -6.55 -1.43 -5.10
N GLY A 248 -7.60 -0.75 -5.59
CA GLY A 248 -7.88 -0.66 -7.01
C GLY A 248 -6.75 -0.03 -7.79
N PHE A 249 -6.20 1.08 -7.28
CA PHE A 249 -4.98 1.68 -7.82
C PHE A 249 -3.82 0.68 -7.87
N GLY A 250 -3.56 -0.04 -6.77
CA GLY A 250 -2.48 -1.03 -6.71
C GLY A 250 -2.63 -2.15 -7.75
N VAL A 251 -3.85 -2.65 -7.99
CA VAL A 251 -4.13 -3.66 -9.03
C VAL A 251 -3.92 -3.06 -10.42
N ALA A 252 -4.56 -1.92 -10.70
CA ALA A 252 -4.55 -1.27 -12.01
C ALA A 252 -3.12 -0.91 -12.46
N HIS A 253 -2.34 -0.37 -11.53
CA HIS A 253 -0.95 0.03 -11.78
C HIS A 253 -0.03 -1.19 -12.00
N ALA A 254 -0.23 -2.27 -11.23
CA ALA A 254 0.57 -3.49 -11.38
C ALA A 254 0.23 -4.29 -12.66
N LEU A 255 -1.02 -4.18 -13.15
CA LEU A 255 -1.56 -4.84 -14.36
C LEU A 255 -2.20 -3.81 -15.31
N PRO A 256 -1.42 -3.05 -16.09
CA PRO A 256 -1.93 -1.93 -16.90
C PRO A 256 -2.91 -2.31 -18.02
N LYS A 257 -3.09 -3.61 -18.29
CA LYS A 257 -4.03 -4.15 -19.28
C LYS A 257 -5.32 -4.72 -18.68
N GLN A 258 -5.38 -4.88 -17.36
CA GLN A 258 -6.55 -5.39 -16.67
C GLN A 258 -7.43 -4.19 -16.28
N PRO A 259 -8.66 -4.06 -16.78
CA PRO A 259 -9.56 -3.03 -16.29
C PRO A 259 -9.94 -3.30 -14.83
N VAL A 260 -9.98 -2.24 -14.04
CA VAL A 260 -10.30 -2.27 -12.60
C VAL A 260 -11.39 -1.23 -12.33
N VAL A 261 -12.42 -1.62 -11.58
CA VAL A 261 -13.53 -0.75 -11.20
C VAL A 261 -13.63 -0.73 -9.68
N VAL A 262 -13.58 0.46 -9.08
CA VAL A 262 -13.76 0.64 -7.64
C VAL A 262 -15.14 1.21 -7.36
N ILE A 263 -15.98 0.44 -6.67
CA ILE A 263 -17.26 0.91 -6.15
C ILE A 263 -17.06 1.37 -4.71
N ASP A 264 -16.66 2.64 -4.57
CA ASP A 264 -16.42 3.26 -3.27
C ASP A 264 -17.64 4.05 -2.76
N GLY A 265 -17.64 4.36 -1.47
CA GLY A 265 -18.63 5.20 -0.82
C GLY A 265 -17.99 6.49 -0.33
N ASP A 266 -18.76 7.58 -0.27
CA ASP A 266 -18.30 8.88 0.21
C ASP A 266 -17.59 8.81 1.57
N GLY A 267 -18.18 8.12 2.55
CA GLY A 267 -17.61 7.95 3.87
C GLY A 267 -16.27 7.22 3.84
N ALA A 268 -16.16 6.15 3.05
CA ALA A 268 -14.92 5.39 2.93
C ALA A 268 -13.84 6.17 2.16
N ALA A 269 -14.21 6.86 1.07
CA ALA A 269 -13.31 7.75 0.35
C ALA A 269 -12.77 8.87 1.25
N LEU A 270 -13.62 9.48 2.09
CA LEU A 270 -13.22 10.53 3.04
C LEU A 270 -12.23 10.03 4.10
N MET A 271 -12.27 8.75 4.48
CA MET A 271 -11.32 8.18 5.45
C MET A 271 -9.87 8.17 4.93
N LYS A 272 -9.68 8.14 3.60
CA LYS A 272 -8.37 8.19 2.95
C LYS A 272 -8.37 9.05 1.70
N LEU A 273 -8.92 10.26 1.80
CA LEU A 273 -9.13 11.14 0.65
C LEU A 273 -7.85 11.43 -0.16
N GLY A 274 -6.69 11.41 0.50
CA GLY A 274 -5.40 11.61 -0.16
C GLY A 274 -5.08 10.59 -1.26
N VAL A 275 -5.71 9.41 -1.25
CA VAL A 275 -5.58 8.44 -2.35
C VAL A 275 -6.00 9.02 -3.70
N LEU A 276 -6.95 9.97 -3.73
CA LEU A 276 -7.35 10.63 -4.97
C LEU A 276 -6.22 11.50 -5.53
N ALA A 277 -5.37 12.08 -4.68
CA ALA A 277 -4.18 12.79 -5.12
C ALA A 277 -3.13 11.81 -5.67
N THR A 278 -2.95 10.64 -5.03
CA THR A 278 -2.08 9.57 -5.55
C THR A 278 -2.57 9.11 -6.93
N ILE A 279 -3.85 8.73 -7.05
CA ILE A 279 -4.45 8.27 -8.32
C ILE A 279 -4.34 9.37 -9.38
N GLY A 280 -4.64 10.63 -9.04
CA GLY A 280 -4.52 11.76 -9.96
C GLY A 280 -3.09 12.09 -10.38
N PHE A 281 -2.09 11.72 -9.57
CA PHE A 281 -0.68 11.87 -9.93
C PHE A 281 -0.22 10.78 -10.92
N TYR A 282 -0.61 9.52 -10.68
CA TYR A 282 -0.17 8.37 -11.49
C TYR A 282 -1.06 8.05 -12.70
N GLN A 283 -2.33 8.48 -12.67
CA GLN A 283 -3.28 8.46 -13.80
C GLN A 283 -3.39 7.09 -14.53
N PRO A 284 -3.64 5.97 -13.83
CA PRO A 284 -3.77 4.68 -14.49
C PRO A 284 -5.00 4.67 -15.42
N SER A 285 -4.76 4.50 -16.72
CA SER A 285 -5.81 4.56 -17.75
C SER A 285 -6.87 3.44 -17.67
N ASN A 286 -6.60 2.40 -16.88
CA ASN A 286 -7.41 1.20 -16.70
C ASN A 286 -8.13 1.15 -15.34
N LEU A 287 -8.15 2.24 -14.58
CA LEU A 287 -8.87 2.35 -13.32
C LEU A 287 -10.09 3.27 -13.47
N LEU A 288 -11.25 2.75 -13.06
CA LEU A 288 -12.51 3.47 -12.96
C LEU A 288 -12.97 3.58 -11.49
#